data_AF-A0A8H7CTF7-F1
#
_entry.id   AF-A0A8H7CTF7-F1
#
_cell.length_a   1.000
_cell.length_b   1.000
_cell.length_c   1.000
_cell.angle_alpha   90.00
_cell.angle_beta   90.00
_cell.angle_gamma   90.00
#
_symmetry.space_group_name_H-M   'P 1'
#
loop_
_entity.id
_entity.type
_entity.pdbx_description
1 polymer ?
#
loop_
_entity_poly.entity_id
_entity_poly.type
_entity_poly.pdbx_seq_one_letter_code
_entity_poly.pdbx_strand_id
1 'polypeptide(L)'
;MYPGCLAARYEIGLFKECREVLAQKMNGQHRSDAFNRLMLPRCRSLVEAIGQPFLYEAAKEADFEQAVLDVYEAGIVKHGCVWFATHAGMDAAAQIAHEDAAITAAMPHLERWLQWSGAEDYTVAPTVTQPRWDEFVRCLPLYAGPVVDIQLGERGNSSVASAKM
;
A
#
# COMPACT_ATOMS: atom_id res chain seq x y z
N MET A 1 -18.89 -17.42 -4.62
CA MET A 1 -17.82 -17.17 -3.63
C MET A 1 -16.58 -17.94 -4.00
N TYR A 2 -15.45 -17.23 -4.19
CA TYR A 2 -14.13 -17.81 -4.50
C TYR A 2 -13.37 -18.11 -3.20
N PRO A 3 -13.44 -19.32 -2.62
CA PRO A 3 -12.96 -19.57 -1.26
C PRO A 3 -11.42 -19.65 -1.19
N GLY A 4 -10.75 -19.80 -2.34
CA GLY A 4 -9.31 -19.93 -2.45
C GLY A 4 -8.54 -18.63 -2.65
N CYS A 5 -9.21 -17.49 -2.90
CA CYS A 5 -8.52 -16.21 -3.07
C CYS A 5 -7.91 -15.72 -1.75
N LEU A 6 -6.92 -14.84 -1.84
CA LEU A 6 -6.18 -14.35 -0.66
C LEU A 6 -7.11 -13.57 0.28
N ALA A 7 -8.08 -12.84 -0.28
CA ALA A 7 -9.12 -12.15 0.48
C ALA A 7 -9.94 -13.10 1.36
N ALA A 8 -10.46 -14.19 0.79
CA ALA A 8 -11.30 -15.15 1.52
C ALA A 8 -10.50 -15.87 2.62
N ARG A 9 -9.25 -16.23 2.34
CA ARG A 9 -8.34 -16.85 3.33
C ARG A 9 -8.09 -15.91 4.51
N TYR A 10 -7.84 -14.64 4.23
CA TYR A 10 -7.60 -13.62 5.25
C TYR A 10 -8.83 -13.39 6.14
N GLU A 11 -10.02 -13.24 5.54
CA GLU A 11 -11.29 -13.13 6.27
C GLU A 11 -11.49 -14.30 7.23
N ILE A 12 -11.49 -15.53 6.70
CA ILE A 12 -11.74 -16.74 7.48
C ILE A 12 -10.72 -16.85 8.63
N GLY A 13 -9.45 -16.57 8.36
CA GLY A 13 -8.38 -16.57 9.35
C GLY A 13 -8.60 -15.56 10.47
N LEU A 14 -8.87 -14.30 10.12
CA LEU A 14 -9.06 -13.22 11.08
C LEU A 14 -10.26 -13.48 12.00
N PHE A 15 -11.37 -13.98 11.44
CA PHE A 15 -12.53 -14.36 12.22
C PHE A 15 -12.26 -15.55 13.14
N LYS A 16 -11.49 -16.54 12.68
CA LYS A 16 -11.08 -17.68 13.49
C LYS A 16 -10.26 -17.22 14.71
N GLU A 17 -9.23 -16.41 14.52
CA GLU A 17 -8.42 -15.86 15.61
C GLU A 17 -9.28 -15.10 16.63
N CYS A 18 -10.19 -14.24 16.13
CA CYS A 18 -11.04 -13.45 17.00
C CYS A 18 -12.01 -14.31 17.83
N ARG A 19 -12.56 -15.38 17.24
CA ARG A 19 -13.40 -16.34 17.96
C ARG A 19 -12.59 -17.11 19.01
N GLU A 20 -11.36 -17.50 18.71
CA GLU A 20 -10.46 -18.17 19.65
C GLU A 20 -10.11 -17.26 20.83
N VAL A 21 -9.78 -15.98 20.58
CA VAL A 21 -9.52 -14.99 21.62
C VAL A 21 -10.75 -14.78 22.51
N LEU A 22 -11.94 -14.67 21.93
CA LEU A 22 -13.19 -14.51 22.68
C LEU A 22 -13.49 -15.74 23.55
N ALA A 23 -13.28 -16.94 23.02
CA ALA A 23 -13.50 -18.19 23.75
C ALA A 23 -12.49 -18.37 24.89
N GLN A 24 -11.20 -18.17 24.62
CA GLN A 24 -10.12 -18.49 25.56
C GLN A 24 -9.88 -17.41 26.62
N LYS A 25 -10.01 -16.13 26.25
CA LYS A 25 -9.62 -15.00 27.14
C LYS A 25 -10.80 -14.34 27.82
N MET A 26 -12.02 -14.59 27.37
CA MET A 26 -13.22 -13.89 27.83
C MET A 26 -14.36 -14.84 28.19
N ASN A 27 -14.18 -16.17 28.09
CA ASN A 27 -15.22 -17.18 28.28
C ASN A 27 -16.50 -16.87 27.49
N GLY A 28 -16.36 -16.31 26.28
CA GLY A 28 -17.50 -15.91 25.45
C GLY A 28 -18.18 -14.59 25.85
N GLN A 29 -17.69 -13.90 26.88
CA GLN A 29 -18.26 -12.63 27.35
C GLN A 29 -17.83 -11.46 26.46
N HIS A 30 -18.82 -10.81 25.84
CA HIS A 30 -18.65 -9.66 24.95
C HIS A 30 -18.85 -8.30 25.65
N ARG A 31 -19.19 -8.30 26.94
CA ARG A 31 -19.38 -7.10 27.77
C ARG A 31 -18.36 -7.06 28.90
N SER A 32 -17.09 -7.00 28.53
CA SER A 32 -15.96 -6.98 29.47
C SER A 32 -14.90 -5.98 29.03
N ASP A 33 -14.11 -5.48 29.97
CA ASP A 33 -12.94 -4.64 29.65
C ASP A 33 -11.92 -5.40 28.78
N ALA A 34 -11.83 -6.72 28.96
CA ALA A 34 -11.00 -7.56 28.10
C ALA A 34 -11.46 -7.54 26.64
N PHE A 35 -12.77 -7.58 26.39
CA PHE A 35 -13.35 -7.41 25.05
C PHE A 35 -12.97 -6.05 24.47
N ASN A 36 -13.14 -4.98 25.24
CA ASN A 36 -12.80 -3.63 24.79
C ASN A 36 -11.32 -3.50 24.41
N ARG A 37 -10.42 -4.11 25.19
CA ARG A 37 -8.98 -4.05 24.95
C ARG A 37 -8.49 -4.90 23.79
N LEU A 38 -9.10 -6.06 23.56
CA LEU A 38 -8.59 -7.06 22.60
C LEU A 38 -9.40 -7.14 21.30
N MET A 39 -10.70 -6.81 21.32
CA MET A 39 -11.59 -6.92 20.16
C MET A 39 -11.83 -5.57 19.47
N LEU A 40 -12.08 -4.48 20.21
CA LEU A 40 -12.37 -3.18 19.57
C LEU A 40 -11.27 -2.71 18.60
N PRO A 41 -9.96 -2.87 18.88
CA PRO A 41 -8.92 -2.54 17.92
C PRO A 41 -8.99 -3.35 16.61
N ARG A 42 -9.61 -4.53 16.64
CA ARG A 42 -9.74 -5.45 15.49
C ARG A 42 -11.04 -5.26 14.70
N CYS A 43 -12.03 -4.56 15.26
CA CYS A 43 -13.34 -4.40 14.64
C CYS A 43 -13.25 -3.81 13.23
N ARG A 44 -12.37 -2.82 13.01
CA ARG A 44 -12.14 -2.24 11.68
C ARG A 44 -11.67 -3.30 10.69
N SER A 45 -10.60 -4.02 11.02
CA SER A 45 -10.06 -5.07 10.15
C SER A 45 -11.06 -6.19 9.89
N LEU A 46 -11.89 -6.56 10.87
CA LEU A 46 -12.97 -7.55 10.69
C LEU A 46 -14.03 -7.06 9.70
N VAL A 47 -14.47 -5.81 9.81
CA VAL A 47 -15.47 -5.23 8.92
C VAL A 47 -14.92 -5.11 7.49
N GLU A 48 -13.68 -4.64 7.34
CA GLU A 48 -13.01 -4.57 6.04
C GLU A 48 -12.86 -5.97 5.41
N ALA A 49 -12.44 -6.96 6.20
CA ALA A 49 -12.22 -8.33 5.72
C ALA A 49 -13.50 -9.02 5.21
N ILE A 50 -14.68 -8.71 5.77
CA ILE A 50 -15.95 -9.23 5.23
C ILE A 50 -16.15 -8.77 3.79
N GLY A 51 -15.88 -7.50 3.49
CA GLY A 51 -16.14 -6.92 2.18
C GLY A 51 -15.17 -7.37 1.09
N GLN A 52 -13.95 -7.77 1.47
CA GLN A 52 -12.88 -8.03 0.51
C GLN A 52 -13.17 -9.18 -0.48
N PRO A 53 -13.66 -10.35 -0.04
CA PRO A 53 -14.00 -11.44 -0.95
C PRO A 53 -15.15 -11.10 -1.88
N PHE A 54 -16.15 -10.35 -1.40
CA PHE A 54 -17.28 -9.91 -2.23
C PHE A 54 -16.84 -8.93 -3.30
N LEU A 55 -15.94 -7.99 -2.98
CA LEU A 55 -15.42 -7.06 -3.97
C LEU A 55 -14.60 -7.79 -5.05
N TYR A 56 -13.79 -8.77 -4.65
CA TYR A 56 -13.04 -9.61 -5.58
C TYR A 56 -13.96 -10.41 -6.50
N GLU A 57 -15.02 -11.02 -5.94
CA GLU A 57 -16.03 -11.76 -6.69
C GLU A 57 -16.78 -10.86 -7.67
N ALA A 58 -17.28 -9.71 -7.21
CA ALA A 58 -17.98 -8.74 -8.04
C ALA A 58 -17.09 -8.20 -9.18
N ALA A 59 -15.82 -7.95 -8.91
CA ALA A 59 -14.87 -7.51 -9.94
C ALA A 59 -14.63 -8.61 -10.99
N LYS A 60 -14.57 -9.88 -10.59
CA LYS A 60 -14.51 -11.01 -11.54
C LYS A 60 -15.78 -11.14 -12.37
N GLU A 61 -16.95 -11.00 -11.76
CA GLU A 61 -18.23 -11.04 -12.47
C GLU A 61 -18.39 -9.88 -13.46
N ALA A 62 -17.81 -8.72 -13.14
CA ALA A 62 -17.76 -7.55 -14.00
C ALA A 62 -16.61 -7.59 -15.04
N ASP A 63 -15.92 -8.73 -15.18
CA ASP A 63 -14.85 -8.96 -16.15
C ASP A 63 -13.68 -7.95 -16.03
N PHE A 64 -13.33 -7.58 -14.79
CA PHE A 64 -12.14 -6.78 -14.55
C PHE A 64 -10.88 -7.56 -14.92
N GLU A 65 -9.91 -6.84 -15.49
CA GLU A 65 -8.62 -7.42 -15.86
C GLU A 65 -7.89 -8.00 -14.64
N GLN A 66 -7.26 -9.16 -14.82
CA GLN A 66 -6.56 -9.87 -13.74
C GLN A 66 -5.50 -9.00 -13.06
N ALA A 67 -4.82 -8.12 -13.80
CA ALA A 67 -3.84 -7.20 -13.22
C ALA A 67 -4.43 -6.24 -12.17
N VAL A 68 -5.71 -5.85 -12.28
CA VAL A 68 -6.40 -5.05 -11.25
C VAL A 68 -6.66 -5.88 -10.01
N LEU A 69 -7.11 -7.13 -10.21
CA LEU A 69 -7.37 -8.07 -9.12
C LEU A 69 -6.07 -8.42 -8.37
N ASP A 70 -4.96 -8.57 -9.07
CA ASP A 70 -3.65 -8.86 -8.50
C ASP A 70 -3.16 -7.69 -7.63
N VAL A 71 -3.32 -6.44 -8.10
CA VAL A 71 -3.01 -5.24 -7.30
C VAL A 71 -3.90 -5.16 -6.06
N TYR A 72 -5.18 -5.50 -6.20
CA TYR A 72 -6.11 -5.53 -5.08
C TYR A 72 -5.70 -6.57 -4.02
N GLU A 73 -5.40 -7.81 -4.44
CA GLU A 73 -4.93 -8.86 -3.54
C GLU A 73 -3.58 -8.52 -2.89
N ALA A 74 -2.65 -7.91 -3.63
CA ALA A 74 -1.38 -7.42 -3.08
C ALA A 74 -1.60 -6.38 -1.96
N GLY A 75 -2.59 -5.49 -2.12
CA GLY A 75 -3.00 -4.54 -1.08
C GLY A 75 -3.53 -5.24 0.18
N ILE A 76 -4.32 -6.30 0.03
CA ILE A 76 -4.80 -7.12 1.17
C ILE A 76 -3.63 -7.79 1.87
N VAL A 77 -2.69 -8.37 1.12
CA VAL A 77 -1.49 -9.00 1.67
C VAL A 77 -0.67 -7.98 2.47
N LYS A 78 -0.47 -6.78 1.93
CA LYS A 78 0.26 -5.70 2.59
C LYS A 78 -0.41 -5.25 3.89
N HIS A 79 -1.73 -5.10 3.91
CA HIS A 79 -2.48 -4.77 5.12
C HIS A 79 -2.46 -5.91 6.15
N GLY A 80 -2.50 -7.16 5.70
CA GLY A 80 -2.50 -8.37 6.51
C GLY A 80 -1.11 -8.99 6.72
N CYS A 81 -0.01 -8.25 6.54
CA CYS A 81 1.32 -8.82 6.32
C CYS A 81 1.75 -9.85 7.39
N VAL A 82 1.50 -9.57 8.66
CA VAL A 82 1.80 -10.48 9.77
C VAL A 82 0.96 -11.75 9.69
N TRP A 83 -0.31 -11.63 9.32
CA TRP A 83 -1.21 -12.78 9.16
C TRP A 83 -0.74 -13.69 8.02
N PHE A 84 -0.39 -13.12 6.86
CA PHE A 84 0.10 -13.90 5.72
C PHE A 84 1.46 -14.56 5.99
N ALA A 85 2.35 -13.90 6.74
CA ALA A 85 3.62 -14.48 7.17
C ALA A 85 3.42 -15.68 8.12
N THR A 86 2.42 -15.61 9.00
CA THR A 86 2.21 -16.63 10.04
C THR A 86 1.30 -17.77 9.61
N HIS A 87 0.33 -17.51 8.73
CA HIS A 87 -0.72 -18.47 8.38
C HIS A 87 -0.75 -18.88 6.91
N ALA A 88 -0.14 -18.09 6.02
CA ALA A 88 -0.15 -18.36 4.58
C ALA A 88 1.23 -18.73 4.01
N GLY A 89 2.28 -18.74 4.84
CA GLY A 89 3.64 -19.09 4.41
C GLY A 89 4.28 -18.04 3.50
N MET A 90 3.74 -16.81 3.47
CA MET A 90 4.27 -15.71 2.69
C MET A 90 5.18 -14.87 3.57
N ASP A 91 6.48 -15.18 3.58
CA ASP A 91 7.45 -14.34 4.29
C ASP A 91 7.55 -12.92 3.70
N ALA A 92 8.30 -12.04 4.36
CA ALA A 92 8.40 -10.64 3.93
C ALA A 92 8.92 -10.49 2.49
N ALA A 93 9.87 -11.33 2.07
CA ALA A 93 10.42 -11.28 0.72
C ALA A 93 9.39 -11.74 -0.33
N ALA A 94 8.64 -12.81 -0.03
CA ALA A 94 7.57 -13.29 -0.89
C ALA A 94 6.44 -12.26 -1.03
N GLN A 95 6.11 -11.53 0.04
CA GLN A 95 5.10 -10.46 -0.02
C GLN A 95 5.56 -9.28 -0.87
N ILE A 96 6.84 -8.85 -0.74
CA ILE A 96 7.41 -7.79 -1.58
C ILE A 96 7.43 -8.22 -3.05
N ALA A 97 7.86 -9.45 -3.34
CA ALA A 97 7.88 -9.98 -4.71
C ALA A 97 6.46 -10.10 -5.29
N HIS A 98 5.47 -10.47 -4.48
CA HIS A 98 4.07 -10.51 -4.88
C HIS A 98 3.53 -9.12 -5.23
N GLU A 99 3.83 -8.10 -4.40
CA GLU A 99 3.46 -6.71 -4.67
C GLU A 99 4.15 -6.18 -5.94
N ASP A 100 5.45 -6.41 -6.09
CA ASP A 100 6.24 -5.97 -7.25
C ASP A 100 5.72 -6.57 -8.56
N ALA A 101 5.41 -7.87 -8.57
CA ALA A 101 4.83 -8.54 -9.73
C ALA A 101 3.47 -7.96 -10.10
N ALA A 102 2.59 -7.72 -9.12
CA ALA A 102 1.27 -7.15 -9.35
C ALA A 102 1.34 -5.71 -9.90
N ILE A 103 2.20 -4.87 -9.32
CA ILE A 103 2.40 -3.48 -9.77
C ILE A 103 3.00 -3.46 -11.18
N THR A 104 4.02 -4.28 -11.43
CA THR A 104 4.70 -4.36 -12.73
C THR A 104 3.73 -4.77 -13.83
N ALA A 105 2.86 -5.74 -13.57
CA ALA A 105 1.81 -6.15 -14.50
C ALA A 105 0.75 -5.06 -14.73
N ALA A 106 0.44 -4.26 -13.70
CA ALA A 106 -0.53 -3.19 -13.78
C ALA A 106 -0.04 -1.91 -14.49
N MET A 107 1.26 -1.60 -14.44
CA MET A 107 1.81 -0.34 -14.98
C MET A 107 1.48 -0.02 -16.44
N PRO A 108 1.56 -0.97 -17.38
CA PRO A 108 1.18 -0.70 -18.76
C PRO A 108 -0.29 -0.26 -18.94
N HIS A 109 -1.16 -0.58 -17.97
CA HIS A 109 -2.60 -0.35 -18.06
C HIS A 109 -3.08 0.86 -17.26
N LEU A 110 -2.24 1.39 -16.36
CA LEU A 110 -2.61 2.42 -15.39
C LEU A 110 -3.24 3.66 -16.04
N GLU A 111 -2.60 4.19 -17.08
CA GLU A 111 -3.07 5.39 -17.78
C GLU A 111 -4.49 5.19 -18.34
N ARG A 112 -4.74 4.04 -18.98
CA ARG A 112 -6.06 3.68 -19.50
C ARG A 112 -7.09 3.56 -18.38
N TRP A 113 -6.75 2.95 -17.25
CA TRP A 113 -7.68 2.81 -16.13
C TRP A 113 -7.99 4.15 -15.47
N LEU A 114 -7.00 5.05 -15.35
CA LEU A 114 -7.21 6.41 -14.86
C LEU A 114 -8.18 7.18 -15.76
N GLN A 115 -8.00 7.12 -17.09
CA GLN A 115 -8.93 7.73 -18.04
C GLN A 115 -10.33 7.15 -17.92
N TRP A 116 -10.45 5.81 -17.83
CA TRP A 116 -11.75 5.14 -17.71
C TRP A 116 -12.50 5.49 -16.41
N SER A 117 -11.78 5.81 -15.33
CA SER A 117 -12.38 6.20 -14.05
C SER A 117 -13.17 7.51 -14.12
N GLY A 118 -12.91 8.38 -15.11
CA GLY A 118 -13.51 9.70 -15.22
C GLY A 118 -13.10 10.67 -14.10
N ALA A 119 -12.06 10.34 -13.31
CA ALA A 119 -11.63 11.15 -12.17
C ALA A 119 -11.07 12.52 -12.58
N GLU A 120 -10.59 12.67 -13.83
CA GLU A 120 -10.02 13.91 -14.35
C GLU A 120 -10.99 15.09 -14.24
N ASP A 121 -12.27 14.88 -14.56
CA ASP A 121 -13.32 15.90 -14.53
C ASP A 121 -13.55 16.49 -13.14
N TYR A 122 -13.24 15.71 -12.09
CA TYR A 122 -13.41 16.10 -10.69
C TYR A 122 -12.11 16.53 -10.04
N THR A 123 -10.99 16.51 -10.77
CA THR A 123 -9.68 16.79 -10.20
C THR A 123 -9.38 18.28 -10.22
N VAL A 124 -9.24 18.87 -9.03
CA VAL A 124 -8.83 20.26 -8.82
C VAL A 124 -7.31 20.42 -8.62
N ALA A 125 -6.58 19.32 -8.51
CA ALA A 125 -5.15 19.35 -8.26
C ALA A 125 -4.41 19.96 -9.47
N PRO A 126 -3.55 20.98 -9.25
CA PRO A 126 -2.85 21.62 -10.35
C PRO A 126 -1.78 20.72 -10.98
N THR A 127 -1.33 19.68 -10.28
CA THR A 127 -0.28 18.75 -10.72
C THR A 127 -0.71 17.80 -11.84
N VAL A 128 -1.99 17.73 -12.18
CA VAL A 128 -2.50 16.76 -13.17
C VAL A 128 -2.14 17.13 -14.60
N THR A 129 -2.02 18.43 -14.90
CA THR A 129 -1.71 18.90 -16.25
C THR A 129 -0.63 19.97 -16.19
N GLN A 130 0.26 19.97 -17.17
CA GLN A 130 1.34 20.97 -17.26
C GLN A 130 0.83 22.43 -17.17
N PRO A 131 -0.26 22.83 -17.86
CA PRO A 131 -0.72 24.22 -17.80
C PRO A 131 -1.22 24.63 -16.40
N ARG A 132 -1.96 23.76 -15.70
CA ARG A 132 -2.42 24.01 -14.33
C ARG A 132 -1.25 24.07 -13.35
N TRP A 133 -0.23 23.24 -13.57
CA TRP A 133 0.99 23.26 -12.77
C TRP A 133 1.75 24.58 -12.94
N ASP A 134 1.94 25.03 -14.18
CA ASP A 134 2.64 26.28 -14.48
C ASP A 134 1.89 27.50 -13.91
N GLU A 135 0.55 27.50 -13.96
CA GLU A 135 -0.28 28.51 -13.31
C GLU A 135 -0.10 28.51 -11.79
N PHE A 136 -0.18 27.34 -11.16
CA PHE A 136 0.04 27.19 -9.73
C PHE A 136 1.43 27.69 -9.30
N VAL A 137 2.50 27.30 -10.01
CA VAL A 137 3.87 27.72 -9.71
C VAL A 137 4.03 29.24 -9.82
N ARG A 138 3.38 29.89 -10.79
CA ARG A 138 3.40 31.36 -10.94
C ARG A 138 2.73 32.10 -9.77
N CYS A 139 1.78 31.47 -9.08
CA CYS A 139 1.12 32.05 -7.92
C CYS A 139 1.93 31.93 -6.61
N LEU A 140 3.03 31.19 -6.60
CA LEU A 140 3.84 30.99 -5.40
C LEU A 140 4.74 32.21 -5.11
N PRO A 141 4.87 32.65 -3.85
CA PRO A 141 5.79 33.72 -3.49
C PRO A 141 7.24 33.28 -3.69
N LEU A 142 8.01 34.11 -4.39
CA LEU A 142 9.42 33.87 -4.65
C LEU A 142 10.26 34.53 -3.56
N TYR A 143 10.98 33.72 -2.79
CA TYR A 143 11.94 34.20 -1.80
C TYR A 143 13.35 34.01 -2.35
N ALA A 144 14.06 35.11 -2.59
CA ALA A 144 15.45 35.10 -3.03
C ALA A 144 16.37 35.46 -1.85
N GLY A 145 17.40 34.63 -1.63
CA GLY A 145 18.53 34.97 -0.77
C GLY A 145 19.67 35.59 -1.58
N PRO A 146 20.65 36.24 -0.94
CA PRO A 146 21.85 36.70 -1.62
C PRO A 146 22.55 35.51 -2.31
N VAL A 147 22.98 35.70 -3.55
CA VAL A 147 23.80 34.74 -4.27
C VAL A 147 25.14 34.64 -3.53
N VAL A 148 25.37 33.52 -2.87
CA VAL A 148 26.68 33.19 -2.29
C VAL A 148 27.40 32.35 -3.31
N ASP A 149 28.46 32.88 -3.91
CA ASP A 149 29.40 32.07 -4.69
C ASP A 149 30.08 31.08 -3.74
N ILE A 150 29.56 29.85 -3.71
CA ILE A 150 30.20 28.75 -3.01
C ILE A 150 31.41 28.36 -3.86
N GLN A 151 32.56 28.97 -3.55
CA GLN A 151 33.84 28.46 -4.02
C GLN A 151 34.04 27.08 -3.37
N LEU A 152 33.67 26.02 -4.10
CA LEU A 152 34.07 24.66 -3.79
C LEU A 152 35.60 24.61 -3.91
N GLY A 153 36.28 24.82 -2.78
CA GLY A 153 37.74 24.81 -2.73
C GLY A 153 38.26 23.53 -3.36
N GLU A 154 39.09 23.67 -4.40
CA GLU A 154 39.80 22.56 -5.00
C GLU A 154 40.59 21.85 -3.89
N ARG A 155 40.26 20.59 -3.63
CA ARG A 155 41.09 19.75 -2.75
C ARG A 155 42.46 19.65 -3.42
N GLY A 156 43.44 20.33 -2.84
CA GLY A 156 44.83 20.24 -3.22
C GLY A 156 45.24 18.78 -3.37
N ASN A 157 45.67 18.43 -4.57
CA ASN A 157 46.25 17.14 -4.89
C ASN A 157 47.58 17.01 -4.13
N SER A 158 47.54 16.49 -2.90
CA SER A 158 48.74 16.10 -2.16
C SER A 158 49.36 14.91 -2.87
N SER A 159 50.34 15.21 -3.71
CA SER A 159 51.30 14.28 -4.32
C SER A 159 51.79 13.28 -3.28
N VAL A 160 51.54 11.99 -3.55
CA VAL A 160 52.23 10.87 -2.90
C VAL A 160 53.67 10.90 -3.41
N ALA A 161 54.58 11.38 -2.57
CA ALA A 161 56.01 11.23 -2.81
C ALA A 161 56.34 9.72 -2.76
N SER A 162 56.67 9.14 -3.91
CA SER A 162 57.29 7.83 -4.00
C SER A 162 58.57 7.79 -3.18
N ALA A 163 58.60 6.95 -2.15
CA ALA A 163 59.85 6.45 -1.60
C ALA A 163 60.49 5.50 -2.63
N LYS A 164 61.67 5.84 -3.13
CA LYS A 164 62.59 4.92 -3.79
C LYS A 164 63.90 4.85 -3.00
N MET A 165 64.27 3.60 -2.71
CA MET A 165 65.58 3.04 -2.31
C MET A 165 66.13 3.40 -0.93
#